data_AF-A0A416CFD5-F1
#
_entry.id   AF-A0A416CFD5-F1
#
_cell.length_a   1.000
_cell.length_b   1.000
_cell.length_c   1.000
_cell.angle_alpha   90.00
_cell.angle_beta   90.00
_cell.angle_gamma   90.00
#
_symmetry.space_group_name_H-M   'P 1'
#
loop_
_entity.id
_entity.type
_entity.pdbx_description
1 polymer ?
#
loop_
_entity_poly.entity_id
_entity_poly.type
_entity_poly.pdbx_seq_one_letter_code
_entity_poly.pdbx_strand_id
1 'polypeptide(L)'
;MKRKKLTASMIALVMSVSLPMTTYAANWYLEDGSVTVNADNSGQTVTQGSGSAVPDEAPVITQRNSSAETSNTITINASENATANVTISNVNIGTSSAAIATSGKGNVNIELDGTNTLKSGVDHAGLEKNSDGNQGKLTITDENENGKLIATGGDGAAGIGGGLYGDGNDITITGGEITATGGDCGAGIGGGTSAGGKNITIAGGKVTATGGKGAAGIGGGFYGDGNDIIITDGKVTATGGDYGAGIGGGNHGEGKNITITDGEATAIGGLNGAGIGGGLQKNGEKITVSGDATLKIQGGPTDEWDGAGAGIGNGGSHNGDFSGSFTPVNGAETEPDTSNLTTGKIEYYAPGADMTKDEPTSTILGSGQPASPGETAAPVEYRMQTSASEPVQGNGKSTGYKAPVQGRFYQVVGQDGKNMIFATAQKKDVLAIAADSDFAMLTGKMEDIEALRKQGVRRIIFATKRATSTFLVSELLEKRAYGEIWSLIHDGENVAFTAVEKMMDISSILTRLQTKFKINATEQ
;
A
#
# COMPACT_ATOMS: atom_id res chain seq x y z
N MET A 1 83.98 31.83 -21.26
CA MET A 1 82.69 32.52 -21.50
C MET A 1 81.99 31.88 -22.69
N LYS A 2 80.95 31.07 -22.46
CA LYS A 2 80.16 30.41 -23.51
C LYS A 2 78.82 31.15 -23.66
N ARG A 3 78.51 31.65 -24.86
CA ARG A 3 77.14 31.99 -25.28
C ARG A 3 76.72 30.93 -26.30
N LYS A 4 75.70 30.13 -25.98
CA LYS A 4 74.98 29.31 -26.97
C LYS A 4 73.60 29.92 -27.18
N LYS A 5 73.33 30.20 -28.46
CA LYS A 5 72.06 30.75 -28.98
C LYS A 5 70.98 29.66 -28.92
N LEU A 6 69.77 30.07 -28.54
CA LEU A 6 68.54 29.31 -28.69
C LEU A 6 68.12 29.25 -30.17
N THR A 7 67.68 28.09 -30.61
CA THR A 7 66.85 27.92 -31.81
C THR A 7 65.58 27.21 -31.38
N ALA A 8 64.46 27.92 -31.42
CA ALA A 8 63.12 27.40 -31.23
C ALA A 8 62.64 26.75 -32.53
N SER A 9 62.06 25.55 -32.43
CA SER A 9 61.24 24.96 -33.49
C SER A 9 59.82 24.83 -32.95
N MET A 10 58.91 25.65 -33.50
CA MET A 10 57.47 25.54 -33.31
C MET A 10 56.97 24.32 -34.09
N ILE A 11 56.48 23.31 -33.37
CA ILE A 11 55.60 22.29 -33.92
C ILE A 11 54.19 22.88 -33.90
N ALA A 12 53.61 23.11 -35.09
CA ALA A 12 52.21 23.48 -35.23
C ALA A 12 51.35 22.22 -35.00
N LEU A 13 50.84 22.07 -33.78
CA LEU A 13 49.79 21.11 -33.46
C LEU A 13 48.45 21.73 -33.90
N VAL A 14 47.90 21.26 -35.01
CA VAL A 14 46.51 21.56 -35.38
C VAL A 14 45.62 20.78 -34.42
N MET A 15 45.26 21.40 -33.30
CA MET A 15 44.11 20.96 -32.52
C MET A 15 42.87 21.35 -33.32
N SER A 16 42.28 20.38 -34.03
CA SER A 16 40.89 20.45 -34.43
C SER A 16 40.06 20.54 -33.15
N VAL A 17 39.75 21.75 -32.71
CA VAL A 17 38.75 21.99 -31.68
C VAL A 17 37.44 21.54 -32.31
N SER A 18 37.03 20.29 -32.02
CA SER A 18 35.65 19.86 -32.26
C SER A 18 34.80 20.78 -31.40
N LEU A 19 34.15 21.76 -32.03
CA LEU A 19 33.09 22.52 -31.40
C LEU A 19 32.11 21.48 -30.80
N PRO A 20 31.66 21.66 -29.55
CA PRO A 20 30.58 20.83 -29.03
C PRO A 20 29.40 21.02 -29.99
N MET A 21 29.06 19.97 -30.75
CA MET A 21 27.82 19.96 -31.52
C MET A 21 26.73 20.07 -30.46
N THR A 22 26.11 21.23 -30.39
CA THR A 22 24.84 21.42 -29.70
C THR A 22 23.83 20.64 -30.54
N THR A 23 23.70 19.34 -30.25
CA THR A 23 22.70 18.48 -30.88
C THR A 23 21.34 18.92 -30.35
N TYR A 24 20.58 19.62 -31.18
CA TYR A 24 19.17 19.87 -30.92
C TYR A 24 18.41 18.53 -30.98
N ALA A 25 17.46 18.35 -30.07
CA ALA A 25 16.47 17.27 -30.11
C ALA A 25 15.88 17.14 -31.52
N ALA A 26 16.09 16.01 -32.19
CA ALA A 26 15.52 15.76 -33.52
C ALA A 26 14.21 14.97 -33.43
N ASN A 27 13.33 15.20 -34.39
CA ASN A 27 12.12 14.40 -34.55
C ASN A 27 12.44 13.16 -35.40
N TRP A 28 12.15 11.99 -34.85
CA TRP A 28 12.31 10.68 -35.49
C TRP A 28 10.93 10.08 -35.76
N TYR A 29 10.55 9.98 -37.03
CA TYR A 29 9.21 9.59 -37.44
C TYR A 29 9.10 8.09 -37.67
N LEU A 30 8.23 7.38 -36.96
CA LEU A 30 8.09 5.92 -37.08
C LEU A 30 7.63 5.47 -38.49
N GLU A 31 7.12 6.36 -39.33
CA GLU A 31 6.89 6.04 -40.75
C GLU A 31 8.19 5.75 -41.53
N ASP A 32 9.34 6.22 -41.04
CA ASP A 32 10.65 6.05 -41.67
C ASP A 32 11.38 4.78 -41.17
N GLY A 33 10.76 4.02 -40.28
CA GLY A 33 11.25 2.74 -39.75
C GLY A 33 11.37 2.70 -38.22
N SER A 34 11.63 1.51 -37.67
CA SER A 34 11.91 1.32 -36.25
C SER A 34 13.10 2.16 -35.77
N VAL A 35 13.01 2.68 -34.56
CA VAL A 35 14.01 3.56 -33.94
C VAL A 35 14.74 2.80 -32.84
N THR A 36 16.06 2.92 -32.80
CA THR A 36 16.90 2.41 -31.70
C THR A 36 17.70 3.55 -31.10
N VAL A 37 17.55 3.78 -29.80
CA VAL A 37 18.32 4.73 -29.02
C VAL A 37 19.35 3.95 -28.21
N ASN A 38 20.62 4.35 -28.30
CA ASN A 38 21.71 3.75 -27.53
C ASN A 38 22.43 4.85 -26.74
N ALA A 39 22.49 4.69 -25.42
CA ALA A 39 23.27 5.54 -24.53
C ALA A 39 24.44 4.76 -23.93
N ASP A 40 25.64 5.34 -24.00
CA ASP A 40 26.85 4.85 -23.35
C ASP A 40 27.67 6.01 -22.76
N ASN A 41 28.86 5.72 -22.25
CA ASN A 41 29.73 6.72 -21.60
C ASN A 41 30.29 7.79 -22.56
N SER A 42 30.04 7.64 -23.86
CA SER A 42 30.44 8.58 -24.93
C SER A 42 29.28 9.49 -25.35
N GLY A 43 28.07 9.25 -24.85
CA GLY A 43 26.86 10.00 -25.20
C GLY A 43 25.72 9.11 -25.70
N GLN A 44 24.71 9.75 -26.28
CA GLN A 44 23.54 9.07 -26.83
C GLN A 44 23.49 9.18 -28.35
N THR A 45 23.10 8.09 -29.00
CA THR A 45 22.90 8.02 -30.44
C THR A 45 21.57 7.39 -30.80
N VAL A 46 21.07 7.72 -31.98
CA VAL A 46 19.83 7.19 -32.53
C VAL A 46 20.11 6.58 -33.89
N THR A 47 19.58 5.38 -34.11
CA THR A 47 19.60 4.67 -35.40
C THR A 47 18.16 4.45 -35.83
N GLN A 48 17.85 4.63 -37.11
CA GLN A 48 16.52 4.37 -37.64
C GLN A 48 16.59 3.52 -38.91
N GLY A 49 15.80 2.45 -38.94
CA GLY A 49 15.80 1.49 -40.04
C GLY A 49 17.21 0.95 -40.33
N SER A 50 17.68 1.10 -41.57
CA SER A 50 19.05 0.75 -41.99
C SER A 50 20.02 1.94 -41.98
N GLY A 51 19.65 3.06 -41.35
CA GLY A 51 20.47 4.26 -41.25
C GLY A 51 21.70 4.07 -40.37
N SER A 52 22.64 5.01 -40.42
CA SER A 52 23.76 5.08 -39.49
C SER A 52 23.34 5.71 -38.16
N ALA A 53 24.02 5.36 -37.08
CA ALA A 53 23.85 6.01 -35.78
C ALA A 53 24.18 7.52 -35.88
N VAL A 54 23.30 8.36 -35.35
CA VAL A 54 23.43 9.82 -35.30
C VAL A 54 23.43 10.27 -33.83
N PRO A 55 24.36 11.13 -33.38
CA PRO A 55 24.31 11.71 -32.04
C PRO A 55 23.03 12.54 -31.82
N ASP A 56 22.29 12.22 -30.77
CA ASP A 56 21.07 12.93 -30.36
C ASP A 56 20.81 12.66 -28.87
N GLU A 57 20.99 13.68 -28.03
CA GLU A 57 20.89 13.58 -26.57
C GLU A 57 19.44 13.57 -26.06
N ALA A 58 18.46 14.00 -26.88
CA ALA A 58 17.06 14.11 -26.47
C ALA A 58 16.11 13.89 -27.68
N PRO A 59 16.12 12.71 -28.32
CA PRO A 59 15.28 12.44 -29.47
C PRO A 59 13.80 12.46 -29.11
N VAL A 60 13.01 13.06 -30.00
CA VAL A 60 11.55 12.99 -29.97
C VAL A 60 11.11 11.96 -31.01
N ILE A 61 10.60 10.83 -30.56
CA ILE A 61 10.09 9.76 -31.42
C ILE A 61 8.58 9.95 -31.59
N THR A 62 8.12 10.07 -32.84
CA THR A 62 6.73 10.48 -33.14
C THR A 62 6.19 9.82 -34.41
N GLN A 63 4.92 10.10 -34.73
CA GLN A 63 4.29 9.77 -36.00
C GLN A 63 3.75 11.02 -36.67
N ARG A 64 3.87 11.10 -38.00
CA ARG A 64 3.20 12.12 -38.83
C ARG A 64 1.69 11.90 -38.84
N ASN A 65 1.25 10.64 -38.79
CA ASN A 65 -0.16 10.27 -38.70
C ASN A 65 -0.40 9.27 -37.56
N SER A 66 -0.58 9.78 -36.35
CA SER A 66 -0.84 8.98 -35.13
C SER A 66 -2.18 8.23 -35.13
N SER A 67 -3.08 8.53 -36.08
CA SER A 67 -4.32 7.77 -36.25
C SER A 67 -4.10 6.41 -36.93
N ALA A 68 -2.97 6.22 -37.61
CA ALA A 68 -2.61 4.95 -38.24
C ALA A 68 -1.66 4.15 -37.34
N GLU A 69 -2.02 2.89 -37.08
CA GLU A 69 -1.15 1.95 -36.37
C GLU A 69 0.09 1.62 -37.22
N THR A 70 1.26 1.56 -36.59
CA THR A 70 2.51 1.11 -37.22
C THR A 70 3.04 -0.15 -36.55
N SER A 71 3.68 -1.04 -37.32
CA SER A 71 4.39 -2.21 -36.79
C SER A 71 5.85 -1.90 -36.41
N ASN A 72 6.32 -0.69 -36.72
CA ASN A 72 7.67 -0.24 -36.36
C ASN A 72 7.76 -0.02 -34.85
N THR A 73 8.91 -0.33 -34.28
CA THR A 73 9.13 -0.41 -32.82
C THR A 73 10.17 0.58 -32.35
N ILE A 74 10.25 0.76 -31.03
CA ILE A 74 11.27 1.57 -30.36
C ILE A 74 12.10 0.68 -29.45
N THR A 75 13.41 0.70 -29.61
CA THR A 75 14.35 0.01 -28.72
C THR A 75 15.22 1.04 -28.02
N ILE A 76 15.32 0.99 -26.69
CA ILE A 76 16.10 1.93 -25.89
C ILE A 76 17.10 1.15 -25.04
N ASN A 77 18.39 1.35 -25.31
CA ASN A 77 19.47 0.64 -24.64
C ASN A 77 20.33 1.64 -23.86
N ALA A 78 20.58 1.35 -22.59
CA ALA A 78 21.49 2.13 -21.75
C ALA A 78 22.59 1.24 -21.17
N SER A 79 23.84 1.55 -21.49
CA SER A 79 25.01 0.86 -20.95
C SER A 79 25.21 1.17 -19.46
N GLU A 80 26.01 0.35 -18.77
CA GLU A 80 26.33 0.58 -17.36
C GLU A 80 26.86 2.00 -17.12
N ASN A 81 26.29 2.69 -16.12
CA ASN A 81 26.54 4.10 -15.78
C ASN A 81 26.09 5.15 -16.82
N ALA A 82 25.38 4.75 -17.87
CA ALA A 82 24.72 5.67 -18.79
C ALA A 82 23.24 5.85 -18.43
N THR A 83 22.63 6.90 -18.98
CA THR A 83 21.18 7.12 -18.94
C THR A 83 20.70 7.47 -20.34
N ALA A 84 19.75 6.70 -20.86
CA ALA A 84 19.08 7.03 -22.11
C ALA A 84 17.86 7.92 -21.83
N ASN A 85 17.74 9.05 -22.53
CA ASN A 85 16.60 9.96 -22.41
C ASN A 85 15.88 10.04 -23.75
N VAL A 86 14.58 9.78 -23.76
CA VAL A 86 13.75 9.73 -24.96
C VAL A 86 12.41 10.40 -24.69
N THR A 87 11.92 11.22 -25.61
CA THR A 87 10.53 11.66 -25.61
C THR A 87 9.75 10.82 -26.62
N ILE A 88 8.61 10.25 -26.21
CA ILE A 88 7.65 9.68 -27.16
C ILE A 88 6.46 10.63 -27.30
N SER A 89 6.09 10.95 -28.55
CA SER A 89 5.04 11.91 -28.84
C SER A 89 4.06 11.37 -29.88
N ASN A 90 2.81 11.18 -29.49
CA ASN A 90 1.74 10.75 -30.39
C ASN A 90 2.07 9.45 -31.17
N VAL A 91 2.72 8.49 -30.53
CA VAL A 91 2.98 7.18 -31.16
C VAL A 91 1.78 6.25 -31.03
N ASN A 92 1.57 5.38 -32.02
CA ASN A 92 0.49 4.40 -32.11
C ASN A 92 1.07 3.13 -32.76
N ILE A 93 1.65 2.29 -31.91
CA ILE A 93 2.39 1.09 -32.30
C ILE A 93 1.52 -0.14 -32.02
N GLY A 94 1.29 -0.94 -33.05
CA GLY A 94 0.72 -2.28 -32.94
C GLY A 94 1.59 -3.27 -33.70
N THR A 95 2.19 -4.19 -32.98
CA THR A 95 3.24 -5.06 -33.53
C THR A 95 3.15 -6.47 -32.96
N SER A 96 3.83 -7.42 -33.59
CA SER A 96 4.00 -8.79 -33.08
C SER A 96 5.16 -8.94 -32.11
N SER A 97 5.90 -7.86 -31.83
CA SER A 97 7.03 -7.82 -30.88
C SER A 97 6.70 -6.87 -29.72
N ALA A 98 7.68 -6.51 -28.89
CA ALA A 98 7.53 -5.39 -27.97
C ALA A 98 7.43 -4.06 -28.76
N ALA A 99 6.37 -3.29 -28.52
CA ALA A 99 6.18 -1.98 -29.12
C ALA A 99 7.30 -1.00 -28.70
N ILE A 100 7.61 -0.99 -27.40
CA ILE A 100 8.82 -0.39 -26.85
C ILE A 100 9.54 -1.44 -26.00
N ALA A 101 10.85 -1.59 -26.21
CA ALA A 101 11.71 -2.44 -25.38
C ALA A 101 12.85 -1.63 -24.78
N THR A 102 13.11 -1.85 -23.50
CA THR A 102 14.21 -1.21 -22.76
C THR A 102 15.20 -2.26 -22.28
N SER A 103 16.50 -1.97 -22.40
CA SER A 103 17.54 -2.94 -22.01
C SER A 103 18.84 -2.27 -21.55
N GLY A 104 19.70 -3.10 -20.94
CA GLY A 104 21.01 -2.69 -20.45
C GLY A 104 21.02 -2.32 -18.96
N LYS A 105 22.22 -2.11 -18.42
CA LYS A 105 22.44 -1.85 -17.00
C LYS A 105 22.27 -0.37 -16.62
N GLY A 106 22.23 0.51 -17.60
CA GLY A 106 21.99 1.94 -17.41
C GLY A 106 20.50 2.25 -17.27
N ASN A 107 20.19 3.46 -16.84
CA ASN A 107 18.82 3.90 -16.65
C ASN A 107 18.18 4.34 -17.98
N VAL A 108 16.87 4.20 -18.08
CA VAL A 108 16.07 4.70 -19.20
C VAL A 108 15.02 5.65 -18.67
N ASN A 109 14.96 6.86 -19.24
CA ASN A 109 13.96 7.86 -18.95
C ASN A 109 13.12 8.08 -20.22
N ILE A 110 11.81 7.95 -20.08
CA ILE A 110 10.83 8.20 -21.15
C ILE A 110 9.92 9.34 -20.73
N GLU A 111 10.02 10.46 -21.44
CA GLU A 111 9.10 11.58 -21.34
C GLU A 111 7.90 11.33 -22.27
N LEU A 112 6.69 11.53 -21.74
CA LEU A 112 5.44 11.37 -22.49
C LEU A 112 4.93 12.72 -23.00
N ASP A 113 4.75 12.83 -24.32
CA ASP A 113 4.00 13.93 -24.94
C ASP A 113 2.81 13.38 -25.73
N GLY A 114 1.68 14.10 -25.71
CA GLY A 114 0.48 13.72 -26.45
C GLY A 114 -0.04 12.33 -26.09
N THR A 115 -0.74 11.66 -27.02
CA THR A 115 -1.32 10.33 -26.76
C THR A 115 -0.51 9.21 -27.39
N ASN A 116 0.11 8.38 -26.54
CA ASN A 116 0.94 7.25 -26.95
C ASN A 116 0.22 5.93 -26.71
N THR A 117 0.03 5.13 -27.75
CA THR A 117 -0.64 3.82 -27.71
C THR A 117 0.36 2.73 -28.11
N LEU A 118 0.58 1.77 -27.21
CA LEU A 118 1.52 0.67 -27.36
C LEU A 118 0.77 -0.65 -27.23
N LYS A 119 0.76 -1.44 -28.30
CA LYS A 119 0.17 -2.77 -28.33
C LYS A 119 1.19 -3.77 -28.86
N SER A 120 1.64 -4.63 -27.95
CA SER A 120 2.67 -5.63 -28.24
C SER A 120 2.08 -6.97 -28.65
N GLY A 121 2.93 -7.80 -29.23
CA GLY A 121 2.59 -9.18 -29.59
C GLY A 121 2.61 -10.12 -28.39
N VAL A 122 2.24 -11.37 -28.66
CA VAL A 122 2.33 -12.50 -27.70
C VAL A 122 3.71 -12.49 -27.02
N ASP A 123 3.72 -12.79 -25.72
CA ASP A 123 4.89 -12.83 -24.84
C ASP A 123 5.56 -11.49 -24.55
N HIS A 124 5.07 -10.38 -25.11
CA HIS A 124 5.71 -9.07 -24.99
C HIS A 124 4.85 -8.06 -24.24
N ALA A 125 5.49 -7.34 -23.32
CA ALA A 125 4.81 -6.26 -22.62
C ALA A 125 4.57 -5.06 -23.54
N GLY A 126 3.51 -4.27 -23.29
CA GLY A 126 3.20 -3.07 -24.06
C GLY A 126 4.39 -2.09 -24.07
N LEU A 127 4.94 -1.85 -22.88
CA LEU A 127 6.27 -1.27 -22.69
C LEU A 127 7.12 -2.27 -21.92
N GLU A 128 8.05 -2.90 -22.62
CA GLU A 128 8.83 -4.02 -22.11
C GLU A 128 10.11 -3.60 -21.39
N LYS A 129 10.24 -4.12 -20.18
CA LYS A 129 11.38 -4.02 -19.27
C LYS A 129 11.56 -5.38 -18.61
N ASN A 130 12.21 -6.31 -19.32
CA ASN A 130 12.53 -7.63 -18.81
C ASN A 130 13.71 -7.56 -17.83
N SER A 131 13.48 -7.28 -16.55
CA SER A 131 14.59 -7.20 -15.60
C SER A 131 15.00 -8.59 -15.10
N ASP A 132 16.26 -8.96 -15.24
CA ASP A 132 16.86 -10.13 -14.58
C ASP A 132 17.54 -9.76 -13.25
N GLY A 133 17.29 -8.55 -12.74
CA GLY A 133 17.95 -7.98 -11.56
C GLY A 133 19.31 -7.31 -11.84
N ASN A 134 19.78 -7.32 -13.10
CA ASN A 134 21.03 -6.63 -13.48
C ASN A 134 20.81 -5.42 -14.41
N GLN A 135 19.56 -5.12 -14.75
CA GLN A 135 19.22 -4.00 -15.61
C GLN A 135 19.02 -2.70 -14.83
N GLY A 136 19.21 -1.57 -15.50
CA GLY A 136 18.95 -0.28 -14.88
C GLY A 136 17.46 0.03 -14.76
N LYS A 137 17.18 1.16 -14.12
CA LYS A 137 15.82 1.61 -13.79
C LYS A 137 15.10 2.16 -15.03
N LEU A 138 13.82 1.87 -15.16
CA LEU A 138 12.92 2.56 -16.09
C LEU A 138 12.17 3.68 -15.35
N THR A 139 12.26 4.91 -15.86
CA THR A 139 11.50 6.06 -15.37
C THR A 139 10.58 6.57 -16.48
N ILE A 140 9.29 6.70 -16.17
CA ILE A 140 8.27 7.30 -17.06
C ILE A 140 7.83 8.63 -16.44
N THR A 141 7.94 9.70 -17.22
CA THR A 141 7.71 11.08 -16.80
C THR A 141 6.74 11.79 -17.74
N ASP A 142 6.17 12.90 -17.28
CA ASP A 142 5.37 13.84 -18.06
C ASP A 142 5.57 15.22 -17.41
N GLU A 143 6.73 15.82 -17.67
CA GLU A 143 7.10 17.13 -17.14
C GLU A 143 6.21 18.24 -17.69
N ASN A 144 5.65 18.04 -18.88
CA ASN A 144 4.80 19.02 -19.57
C ASN A 144 3.30 18.87 -19.27
N GLU A 145 2.91 17.93 -18.41
CA GLU A 145 1.53 17.63 -18.00
C GLU A 145 0.55 17.41 -19.18
N ASN A 146 1.03 16.85 -20.28
CA ASN A 146 0.25 16.63 -21.50
C ASN A 146 0.32 15.18 -22.01
N GLY A 147 1.15 14.35 -21.37
CA GLY A 147 1.47 12.99 -21.76
C GLY A 147 0.44 11.97 -21.33
N LYS A 148 0.01 11.15 -22.28
CA LYS A 148 -0.82 9.96 -22.06
C LYS A 148 -0.13 8.72 -22.61
N LEU A 149 -0.16 7.65 -21.84
CA LEU A 149 0.33 6.33 -22.24
C LEU A 149 -0.75 5.27 -22.08
N ILE A 150 -1.07 4.57 -23.16
CA ILE A 150 -1.92 3.38 -23.18
C ILE A 150 -1.02 2.21 -23.56
N ALA A 151 -0.71 1.34 -22.60
CA ALA A 151 0.20 0.21 -22.80
C ALA A 151 -0.57 -1.10 -22.60
N THR A 152 -0.61 -1.93 -23.64
CA THR A 152 -1.30 -3.24 -23.64
C THR A 152 -0.31 -4.35 -23.93
N GLY A 153 -0.13 -5.24 -22.96
CA GLY A 153 0.66 -6.45 -23.11
C GLY A 153 -0.02 -7.47 -24.03
N GLY A 154 0.78 -8.27 -24.71
CA GLY A 154 0.28 -9.48 -25.36
C GLY A 154 0.06 -10.61 -24.36
N ASP A 155 -0.44 -11.73 -24.88
CA ASP A 155 -0.67 -12.95 -24.10
C ASP A 155 0.55 -13.30 -23.23
N GLY A 156 0.32 -13.52 -21.94
CA GLY A 156 1.36 -13.85 -20.97
C GLY A 156 2.16 -12.67 -20.39
N ALA A 157 1.99 -11.45 -20.89
CA ALA A 157 2.88 -10.32 -20.61
C ALA A 157 2.19 -9.09 -19.99
N ALA A 158 2.98 -8.27 -19.30
CA ALA A 158 2.47 -7.09 -18.60
C ALA A 158 2.07 -5.94 -19.53
N GLY A 159 1.26 -5.00 -19.04
CA GLY A 159 1.06 -3.72 -19.74
C GLY A 159 2.37 -2.92 -19.80
N ILE A 160 2.98 -2.71 -18.63
CA ILE A 160 4.30 -2.10 -18.45
C ILE A 160 5.13 -3.01 -17.55
N GLY A 161 6.28 -3.48 -18.02
CA GLY A 161 7.17 -4.34 -17.25
C GLY A 161 7.59 -5.58 -18.03
N GLY A 162 7.47 -6.76 -17.42
CA GLY A 162 8.00 -8.00 -17.97
C GLY A 162 7.13 -8.62 -19.07
N GLY A 163 7.80 -9.20 -20.07
CA GLY A 163 7.22 -10.16 -21.01
C GLY A 163 6.90 -11.50 -20.33
N LEU A 164 6.54 -12.52 -21.10
CA LEU A 164 6.30 -13.87 -20.57
C LEU A 164 7.53 -14.38 -19.80
N TYR A 165 7.34 -14.81 -18.55
CA TYR A 165 8.41 -15.23 -17.63
C TYR A 165 9.43 -14.14 -17.26
N GLY A 166 9.24 -12.89 -17.72
CA GLY A 166 10.10 -11.77 -17.40
C GLY A 166 9.59 -11.04 -16.16
N ASP A 167 10.50 -10.74 -15.22
CA ASP A 167 10.15 -9.88 -14.08
C ASP A 167 10.05 -8.42 -14.53
N GLY A 168 9.06 -7.71 -14.02
CA GLY A 168 8.89 -6.26 -14.23
C GLY A 168 9.41 -5.50 -13.02
N ASN A 169 10.73 -5.38 -12.90
CA ASN A 169 11.38 -4.72 -11.77
C ASN A 169 11.88 -3.32 -12.08
N ASP A 170 12.04 -2.51 -11.03
CA ASP A 170 12.71 -1.20 -11.05
C ASP A 170 12.04 -0.21 -12.01
N ILE A 171 10.71 -0.10 -11.86
CA ILE A 171 9.85 0.78 -12.65
C ILE A 171 9.48 1.98 -11.78
N THR A 172 9.62 3.18 -12.31
CA THR A 172 9.13 4.39 -11.65
C THR A 172 8.30 5.23 -12.60
N ILE A 173 7.14 5.64 -12.10
CA ILE A 173 6.24 6.57 -12.77
C ILE A 173 6.19 7.84 -11.93
N THR A 174 6.51 9.00 -12.52
CA THR A 174 6.45 10.29 -11.81
C THR A 174 5.39 11.23 -12.39
N GLY A 175 4.78 10.90 -13.53
CA GLY A 175 3.81 11.76 -14.19
C GLY A 175 3.03 11.03 -15.29
N GLY A 176 2.06 11.74 -15.89
CA GLY A 176 1.28 11.30 -17.04
C GLY A 176 -0.08 10.70 -16.70
N GLU A 177 -0.95 10.60 -17.70
CA GLU A 177 -2.14 9.72 -17.68
C GLU A 177 -1.76 8.35 -18.23
N ILE A 178 -1.60 7.37 -17.36
CA ILE A 178 -1.16 6.02 -17.71
C ILE A 178 -2.31 5.04 -17.59
N THR A 179 -2.56 4.28 -18.64
CA THR A 179 -3.44 3.10 -18.66
C THR A 179 -2.60 1.89 -19.06
N ALA A 180 -2.37 0.99 -18.12
CA ALA A 180 -1.56 -0.21 -18.33
C ALA A 180 -2.44 -1.46 -18.16
N THR A 181 -2.53 -2.29 -19.20
CA THR A 181 -3.35 -3.49 -19.23
C THR A 181 -2.49 -4.69 -19.58
N GLY A 182 -2.41 -5.65 -18.66
CA GLY A 182 -1.75 -6.93 -18.93
C GLY A 182 -2.53 -7.74 -19.97
N GLY A 183 -1.82 -8.54 -20.76
CA GLY A 183 -2.46 -9.64 -21.50
C GLY A 183 -2.84 -10.77 -20.54
N ASP A 184 -3.32 -11.90 -21.06
CA ASP A 184 -3.69 -13.04 -20.19
C ASP A 184 -2.54 -13.38 -19.25
N CYS A 185 -2.80 -13.59 -17.96
CA CYS A 185 -1.78 -13.92 -16.96
C CYS A 185 -0.66 -12.87 -16.71
N GLY A 186 -0.66 -11.71 -17.36
CA GLY A 186 0.29 -10.61 -17.12
C GLY A 186 -0.25 -9.49 -16.24
N ALA A 187 0.61 -8.85 -15.44
CA ALA A 187 0.21 -7.73 -14.59
C ALA A 187 -0.14 -6.47 -15.41
N GLY A 188 -0.92 -5.55 -14.86
CA GLY A 188 -1.05 -4.21 -15.45
C GLY A 188 0.31 -3.51 -15.50
N ILE A 189 0.93 -3.37 -14.32
CA ILE A 189 2.30 -2.89 -14.15
C ILE A 189 3.08 -3.91 -13.31
N GLY A 190 4.16 -4.47 -13.85
CA GLY A 190 5.02 -5.43 -13.16
C GLY A 190 5.32 -6.67 -13.98
N GLY A 191 5.20 -7.85 -13.39
CA GLY A 191 5.65 -9.11 -13.99
C GLY A 191 4.73 -9.69 -15.07
N GLY A 192 5.31 -10.45 -16.00
CA GLY A 192 4.56 -11.37 -16.84
C GLY A 192 4.19 -12.66 -16.11
N THR A 193 3.68 -13.63 -16.85
CA THR A 193 3.27 -14.94 -16.30
C THR A 193 4.45 -15.64 -15.63
N SER A 194 4.22 -16.18 -14.43
CA SER A 194 5.21 -16.82 -13.56
C SER A 194 6.41 -15.94 -13.19
N ALA A 195 6.22 -14.63 -13.22
CA ALA A 195 7.24 -13.65 -12.90
C ALA A 195 6.70 -12.55 -11.99
N GLY A 196 7.58 -12.00 -11.17
CA GLY A 196 7.25 -11.01 -10.15
C GLY A 196 7.30 -9.57 -10.66
N GLY A 197 6.69 -8.67 -9.90
CA GLY A 197 6.93 -7.23 -10.00
C GLY A 197 7.55 -6.73 -8.70
N LYS A 198 8.74 -6.14 -8.76
CA LYS A 198 9.47 -5.64 -7.60
C LYS A 198 10.02 -4.23 -7.80
N ASN A 199 10.17 -3.46 -6.72
CA ASN A 199 10.69 -2.10 -6.76
C ASN A 199 9.89 -1.21 -7.74
N ILE A 200 8.57 -1.24 -7.62
CA ILE A 200 7.67 -0.43 -8.45
C ILE A 200 7.32 0.83 -7.65
N THR A 201 7.67 2.00 -8.16
CA THR A 201 7.35 3.28 -7.52
C THR A 201 6.38 4.09 -8.39
N ILE A 202 5.27 4.52 -7.80
CA ILE A 202 4.40 5.55 -8.39
C ILE A 202 4.53 6.80 -7.52
N ALA A 203 5.14 7.84 -8.07
CA ALA A 203 5.43 9.10 -7.40
C ALA A 203 4.69 10.29 -8.03
N GLY A 204 3.70 10.02 -8.88
CA GLY A 204 2.86 11.04 -9.50
C GLY A 204 2.02 10.49 -10.66
N GLY A 205 1.26 11.38 -11.29
CA GLY A 205 0.38 11.06 -12.43
C GLY A 205 -0.97 10.43 -12.05
N LYS A 206 -1.76 10.12 -13.08
CA LYS A 206 -3.01 9.36 -12.98
C LYS A 206 -2.78 7.99 -13.58
N VAL A 207 -2.69 6.96 -12.74
CA VAL A 207 -2.32 5.60 -13.16
C VAL A 207 -3.51 4.67 -13.00
N THR A 208 -3.91 4.02 -14.10
CA THR A 208 -4.88 2.93 -14.11
C THR A 208 -4.17 1.66 -14.56
N ALA A 209 -4.11 0.65 -13.69
CA ALA A 209 -3.43 -0.60 -13.93
C ALA A 209 -4.40 -1.78 -13.77
N THR A 210 -4.53 -2.59 -14.81
CA THR A 210 -5.44 -3.74 -14.84
C THR A 210 -4.68 -5.01 -15.19
N GLY A 211 -4.70 -5.97 -14.28
CA GLY A 211 -4.11 -7.29 -14.50
C GLY A 211 -4.96 -8.13 -15.45
N GLY A 212 -4.30 -8.98 -16.23
CA GLY A 212 -4.95 -10.08 -16.92
C GLY A 212 -5.39 -11.16 -15.94
N LYS A 213 -6.05 -12.21 -16.45
CA LYS A 213 -6.53 -13.34 -15.65
C LYS A 213 -5.42 -13.88 -14.74
N GLY A 214 -5.66 -13.99 -13.45
CA GLY A 214 -4.64 -14.53 -12.55
C GLY A 214 -3.54 -13.55 -12.14
N ALA A 215 -3.53 -12.30 -12.63
CA ALA A 215 -2.46 -11.36 -12.39
C ALA A 215 -2.90 -10.13 -11.59
N ALA A 216 -1.94 -9.47 -10.94
CA ALA A 216 -2.21 -8.26 -10.19
C ALA A 216 -2.43 -7.04 -11.10
N GLY A 217 -3.15 -6.03 -10.59
CA GLY A 217 -3.17 -4.71 -11.22
C GLY A 217 -1.77 -4.12 -11.25
N ILE A 218 -1.14 -4.01 -10.07
CA ILE A 218 0.27 -3.61 -9.89
C ILE A 218 0.98 -4.69 -9.08
N GLY A 219 2.03 -5.29 -9.62
CA GLY A 219 2.84 -6.30 -8.95
C GLY A 219 3.10 -7.53 -9.80
N GLY A 220 2.76 -8.71 -9.29
CA GLY A 220 3.09 -9.99 -9.94
C GLY A 220 2.11 -10.41 -11.05
N GLY A 221 2.63 -11.13 -12.05
CA GLY A 221 1.78 -11.90 -12.97
C GLY A 221 1.22 -13.15 -12.31
N PHE A 222 0.57 -14.03 -13.07
CA PHE A 222 0.08 -15.32 -12.57
C PHE A 222 1.22 -16.15 -11.95
N TYR A 223 1.10 -16.67 -10.73
CA TYR A 223 2.19 -17.27 -9.93
C TYR A 223 3.34 -16.34 -9.54
N GLY A 224 3.23 -15.05 -9.82
CA GLY A 224 4.24 -14.03 -9.53
C GLY A 224 3.96 -13.28 -8.23
N ASP A 225 5.01 -13.05 -7.44
CA ASP A 225 4.93 -12.19 -6.27
C ASP A 225 4.94 -10.71 -6.66
N GLY A 226 4.21 -9.86 -5.92
CA GLY A 226 4.30 -8.40 -6.01
C GLY A 226 4.90 -7.83 -4.74
N ASN A 227 6.15 -7.41 -4.79
CA ASN A 227 6.88 -6.96 -3.61
C ASN A 227 7.46 -5.56 -3.78
N ASP A 228 7.71 -4.87 -2.66
CA ASP A 228 8.43 -3.59 -2.65
C ASP A 228 7.78 -2.56 -3.58
N ILE A 229 6.46 -2.41 -3.43
CA ILE A 229 5.63 -1.48 -4.20
C ILE A 229 5.43 -0.22 -3.36
N ILE A 230 5.75 0.94 -3.92
CA ILE A 230 5.70 2.22 -3.23
C ILE A 230 4.82 3.18 -4.03
N ILE A 231 3.81 3.76 -3.38
CA ILE A 231 3.03 4.87 -3.93
C ILE A 231 3.26 6.07 -3.02
N THR A 232 3.91 7.12 -3.51
CA THR A 232 4.19 8.33 -2.72
C THR A 232 3.34 9.53 -3.12
N ASP A 233 2.70 9.48 -4.29
CA ASP A 233 1.80 10.53 -4.79
C ASP A 233 1.00 9.98 -5.99
N GLY A 234 0.16 10.81 -6.58
CA GLY A 234 -0.65 10.51 -7.75
C GLY A 234 -2.00 9.90 -7.39
N LYS A 235 -2.80 9.66 -8.44
CA LYS A 235 -4.10 8.99 -8.36
C LYS A 235 -3.99 7.63 -9.01
N VAL A 236 -3.92 6.59 -8.20
CA VAL A 236 -3.73 5.20 -8.63
C VAL A 236 -5.06 4.44 -8.55
N THR A 237 -5.41 3.72 -9.61
CA THR A 237 -6.46 2.71 -9.63
C THR A 237 -5.86 1.40 -10.10
N ALA A 238 -5.84 0.40 -9.23
CA ALA A 238 -5.25 -0.90 -9.52
C ALA A 238 -6.32 -1.99 -9.36
N THR A 239 -6.52 -2.78 -10.41
CA THR A 239 -7.52 -3.84 -10.45
C THR A 239 -6.86 -5.15 -10.84
N GLY A 240 -6.94 -6.15 -9.96
CA GLY A 240 -6.49 -7.50 -10.25
C GLY A 240 -7.42 -8.19 -11.24
N GLY A 241 -6.88 -9.05 -12.09
CA GLY A 241 -7.70 -10.05 -12.77
C GLY A 241 -8.09 -11.17 -11.80
N ASP A 242 -8.88 -12.14 -12.26
CA ASP A 242 -9.35 -13.27 -11.44
C ASP A 242 -8.22 -13.82 -10.55
N TYR A 243 -8.44 -13.97 -9.25
CA TYR A 243 -7.47 -14.51 -8.28
C TYR A 243 -6.23 -13.64 -7.99
N GLY A 244 -6.03 -12.53 -8.71
CA GLY A 244 -4.95 -11.58 -8.49
C GLY A 244 -5.34 -10.43 -7.58
N ALA A 245 -4.36 -9.88 -6.86
CA ALA A 245 -4.57 -8.70 -6.02
C ALA A 245 -4.75 -7.42 -6.85
N GLY A 246 -5.38 -6.40 -6.29
CA GLY A 246 -5.33 -5.05 -6.88
C GLY A 246 -3.88 -4.55 -6.92
N ILE A 247 -3.23 -4.52 -5.75
CA ILE A 247 -1.80 -4.20 -5.59
C ILE A 247 -1.14 -5.34 -4.81
N GLY A 248 -0.16 -6.01 -5.40
CA GLY A 248 0.58 -7.11 -4.77
C GLY A 248 0.70 -8.35 -5.67
N GLY A 249 0.41 -9.52 -5.11
CA GLY A 249 0.64 -10.80 -5.79
C GLY A 249 -0.41 -11.14 -6.85
N GLY A 250 0.01 -11.84 -7.90
CA GLY A 250 -0.93 -12.58 -8.76
C GLY A 250 -1.47 -13.82 -8.07
N ASN A 251 -2.26 -14.63 -8.75
CA ASN A 251 -2.77 -15.90 -8.26
C ASN A 251 -1.61 -16.77 -7.74
N HIS A 252 -1.70 -17.29 -6.52
CA HIS A 252 -0.62 -18.01 -5.85
C HIS A 252 0.71 -17.22 -5.71
N GLY A 253 0.69 -15.91 -5.90
CA GLY A 253 1.75 -14.97 -5.55
C GLY A 253 1.48 -14.22 -4.24
N GLU A 254 2.54 -13.92 -3.52
CA GLU A 254 2.48 -13.14 -2.27
C GLU A 254 2.55 -11.63 -2.57
N GLY A 255 1.99 -10.83 -1.67
CA GLY A 255 2.14 -9.37 -1.69
C GLY A 255 2.87 -8.86 -0.45
N LYS A 256 4.09 -8.34 -0.59
CA LYS A 256 4.90 -7.93 0.57
C LYS A 256 5.54 -6.55 0.44
N ASN A 257 5.75 -5.89 1.57
CA ASN A 257 6.41 -4.57 1.63
C ASN A 257 5.74 -3.54 0.73
N ILE A 258 4.42 -3.38 0.89
CA ILE A 258 3.65 -2.40 0.12
C ILE A 258 3.51 -1.14 0.96
N THR A 259 3.99 -0.01 0.45
CA THR A 259 3.97 1.28 1.16
C THR A 259 3.17 2.31 0.37
N ILE A 260 2.21 2.95 1.01
CA ILE A 260 1.45 4.06 0.44
C ILE A 260 1.59 5.27 1.35
N THR A 261 2.13 6.36 0.82
CA THR A 261 2.38 7.63 1.52
C THR A 261 1.80 8.75 0.70
N ASP A 262 1.00 9.64 1.30
CA ASP A 262 0.40 10.85 0.71
C ASP A 262 -0.53 10.69 -0.52
N GLY A 263 -0.35 9.66 -1.36
CA GLY A 263 -1.12 9.46 -2.60
C GLY A 263 -2.57 8.96 -2.42
N GLU A 264 -3.35 9.07 -3.51
CA GLU A 264 -4.69 8.50 -3.62
C GLU A 264 -4.62 7.13 -4.30
N ALA A 265 -5.13 6.08 -3.66
CA ALA A 265 -5.14 4.74 -4.24
C ALA A 265 -6.50 4.05 -4.11
N THR A 266 -7.01 3.55 -5.23
CA THR A 266 -8.13 2.60 -5.28
C THR A 266 -7.58 1.23 -5.65
N ALA A 267 -7.69 0.25 -4.76
CA ALA A 267 -7.17 -1.09 -4.97
C ALA A 267 -8.30 -2.14 -4.90
N ILE A 268 -8.48 -2.87 -6.00
CA ILE A 268 -9.59 -3.80 -6.20
C ILE A 268 -9.02 -5.18 -6.53
N GLY A 269 -9.24 -6.13 -5.63
CA GLY A 269 -8.92 -7.54 -5.90
C GLY A 269 -9.85 -8.11 -6.98
N GLY A 270 -9.29 -8.90 -7.89
CA GLY A 270 -10.11 -9.79 -8.72
C GLY A 270 -10.68 -10.93 -7.89
N LEU A 271 -11.49 -11.82 -8.47
CA LEU A 271 -12.14 -12.94 -7.76
C LEU A 271 -11.21 -13.60 -6.71
N ASN A 272 -11.62 -13.68 -5.44
CA ASN A 272 -10.81 -14.15 -4.30
C ASN A 272 -9.47 -13.42 -4.00
N GLY A 273 -8.95 -12.53 -4.84
CA GLY A 273 -7.70 -11.79 -4.61
C GLY A 273 -7.87 -10.64 -3.61
N ALA A 274 -6.80 -10.25 -2.90
CA ALA A 274 -6.87 -9.12 -1.99
C ALA A 274 -6.98 -7.77 -2.73
N GLY A 275 -7.52 -6.73 -2.08
CA GLY A 275 -7.39 -5.36 -2.57
C GLY A 275 -5.90 -4.97 -2.64
N ILE A 276 -5.23 -5.06 -1.49
CA ILE A 276 -3.77 -4.91 -1.35
C ILE A 276 -3.22 -6.13 -0.60
N GLY A 277 -2.27 -6.85 -1.20
CA GLY A 277 -1.62 -8.00 -0.58
C GLY A 277 -1.54 -9.23 -1.49
N GLY A 278 -1.91 -10.39 -0.96
CA GLY A 278 -1.75 -11.66 -1.66
C GLY A 278 -2.82 -11.93 -2.72
N GLY A 279 -2.46 -12.71 -3.75
CA GLY A 279 -3.46 -13.38 -4.58
C GLY A 279 -4.09 -14.57 -3.86
N LEU A 280 -4.94 -15.31 -4.57
CA LEU A 280 -5.63 -16.49 -4.03
C LEU A 280 -4.66 -17.41 -3.26
N GLN A 281 -5.08 -17.81 -2.06
CA GLN A 281 -4.40 -18.72 -1.15
C GLN A 281 -2.98 -18.26 -0.72
N LYS A 282 -2.70 -16.95 -0.81
CA LYS A 282 -1.40 -16.36 -0.45
C LYS A 282 -1.53 -15.16 0.45
N ASN A 283 -0.41 -14.82 1.08
CA ASN A 283 -0.39 -13.82 2.13
C ASN A 283 -0.08 -12.42 1.61
N GLY A 284 -0.69 -11.44 2.29
CA GLY A 284 -0.32 -10.03 2.22
C GLY A 284 0.37 -9.62 3.52
N GLU A 285 1.65 -9.26 3.48
CA GLU A 285 2.45 -8.96 4.67
C GLU A 285 3.15 -7.61 4.57
N LYS A 286 3.36 -6.95 5.73
CA LYS A 286 4.12 -5.69 5.83
C LYS A 286 3.57 -4.61 4.91
N ILE A 287 2.35 -4.19 5.21
CA ILE A 287 1.66 -3.13 4.48
C ILE A 287 1.69 -1.88 5.36
N THR A 288 2.17 -0.77 4.81
CA THR A 288 2.32 0.50 5.53
C THR A 288 1.55 1.59 4.82
N VAL A 289 0.75 2.35 5.55
CA VAL A 289 0.01 3.49 5.02
C VAL A 289 0.28 4.71 5.90
N SER A 290 0.79 5.78 5.32
CA SER A 290 1.28 6.93 6.08
C SER A 290 1.03 8.28 5.40
N GLY A 291 1.33 9.36 6.12
CA GLY A 291 1.11 10.72 5.65
C GLY A 291 -0.38 10.98 5.40
N ASP A 292 -0.66 11.65 4.30
CA ASP A 292 -2.00 12.08 3.91
C ASP A 292 -2.69 11.12 2.91
N ALA A 293 -2.18 9.88 2.83
CA ALA A 293 -2.67 8.86 1.91
C ALA A 293 -4.19 8.62 2.04
N THR A 294 -4.88 8.59 0.90
CA THR A 294 -6.33 8.35 0.84
C THR A 294 -6.62 7.09 0.03
N LEU A 295 -7.09 6.04 0.71
CA LEU A 295 -7.29 4.72 0.11
C LEU A 295 -8.77 4.33 0.05
N LYS A 296 -9.16 3.71 -1.07
CA LYS A 296 -10.36 2.89 -1.19
C LYS A 296 -9.95 1.46 -1.52
N ILE A 297 -10.31 0.52 -0.67
CA ILE A 297 -9.84 -0.87 -0.80
C ILE A 297 -11.01 -1.84 -0.78
N GLN A 298 -10.91 -2.83 -1.65
CA GLN A 298 -11.91 -3.86 -1.80
C GLN A 298 -11.25 -5.17 -2.21
N GLY A 299 -11.46 -6.21 -1.41
CA GLY A 299 -11.10 -7.57 -1.79
C GLY A 299 -12.04 -8.12 -2.86
N GLY A 300 -11.57 -9.15 -3.56
CA GLY A 300 -12.35 -9.89 -4.53
C GLY A 300 -13.51 -10.67 -3.90
N PRO A 301 -14.63 -10.86 -4.63
CA PRO A 301 -15.75 -11.67 -4.14
C PRO A 301 -15.33 -13.13 -3.91
N THR A 302 -16.15 -13.86 -3.14
CA THR A 302 -16.06 -15.32 -2.95
C THR A 302 -16.68 -16.06 -4.15
N ASP A 303 -16.28 -17.31 -4.37
CA ASP A 303 -16.99 -18.24 -5.25
C ASP A 303 -17.41 -19.52 -4.51
N GLU A 304 -17.77 -20.59 -5.24
CA GLU A 304 -18.20 -21.86 -4.66
C GLU A 304 -17.07 -22.63 -3.95
N TRP A 305 -15.81 -22.29 -4.22
CA TRP A 305 -14.63 -23.04 -3.78
C TRP A 305 -13.88 -22.26 -2.70
N ASP A 306 -13.59 -20.99 -2.97
CA ASP A 306 -12.71 -20.13 -2.20
C ASP A 306 -13.44 -18.89 -1.66
N GLY A 307 -13.00 -18.43 -0.49
CA GLY A 307 -13.53 -17.26 0.18
C GLY A 307 -13.21 -15.95 -0.55
N ALA A 308 -13.80 -14.86 -0.09
CA ALA A 308 -13.46 -13.53 -0.58
C ALA A 308 -12.02 -13.16 -0.21
N GLY A 309 -11.37 -12.30 -0.99
CA GLY A 309 -10.09 -11.71 -0.60
C GLY A 309 -10.24 -10.64 0.48
N ALA A 310 -9.18 -10.38 1.23
CA ALA A 310 -9.12 -9.27 2.18
C ALA A 310 -9.11 -7.91 1.46
N GLY A 311 -9.53 -6.84 2.13
CA GLY A 311 -9.26 -5.47 1.67
C GLY A 311 -7.75 -5.20 1.68
N ILE A 312 -7.10 -5.44 2.82
CA ILE A 312 -5.63 -5.41 2.99
C ILE A 312 -5.22 -6.72 3.65
N GLY A 313 -4.44 -7.57 2.97
CA GLY A 313 -3.94 -8.82 3.55
C GLY A 313 -3.99 -9.99 2.57
N ASN A 314 -4.52 -11.11 3.04
CA ASN A 314 -4.45 -12.37 2.29
C ASN A 314 -5.52 -12.46 1.20
N GLY A 315 -5.22 -13.24 0.16
CA GLY A 315 -6.27 -13.75 -0.72
C GLY A 315 -7.17 -14.75 0.00
N GLY A 316 -8.36 -14.94 -0.57
CA GLY A 316 -9.29 -15.99 -0.19
C GLY A 316 -8.67 -17.38 -0.30
N SER A 317 -9.28 -18.33 0.40
CA SER A 317 -8.82 -19.72 0.42
C SER A 317 -9.99 -20.66 0.70
N HIS A 318 -9.69 -21.94 0.86
CA HIS A 318 -10.62 -22.94 1.33
C HIS A 318 -9.97 -23.79 2.43
N ASN A 319 -10.77 -24.45 3.27
CA ASN A 319 -10.24 -25.44 4.21
C ASN A 319 -9.65 -26.60 3.39
N GLY A 320 -8.33 -26.76 3.34
CA GLY A 320 -7.62 -27.70 2.45
C GLY A 320 -7.86 -29.20 2.68
N ASP A 321 -9.03 -29.62 3.14
CA ASP A 321 -9.37 -31.02 3.39
C ASP A 321 -9.93 -31.66 2.12
N PHE A 322 -9.03 -32.27 1.32
CA PHE A 322 -9.33 -33.02 0.09
C PHE A 322 -10.30 -34.21 0.30
N SER A 323 -10.75 -34.43 1.54
CA SER A 323 -11.63 -35.53 1.95
C SER A 323 -13.07 -35.10 2.30
N GLY A 324 -13.46 -33.83 2.08
CA GLY A 324 -14.78 -33.30 2.44
C GLY A 324 -15.34 -32.18 1.53
N SER A 325 -16.39 -31.49 2.02
CA SER A 325 -16.98 -30.31 1.39
C SER A 325 -15.99 -29.15 1.44
N PHE A 326 -15.67 -28.54 0.30
CA PHE A 326 -14.93 -27.28 0.25
C PHE A 326 -15.75 -26.21 0.98
N THR A 327 -15.19 -25.65 2.04
CA THR A 327 -15.77 -24.47 2.69
C THR A 327 -14.90 -23.27 2.35
N PRO A 328 -15.45 -22.28 1.63
CA PRO A 328 -14.81 -21.00 1.41
C PRO A 328 -14.34 -20.35 2.71
N VAL A 329 -13.09 -19.89 2.74
CA VAL A 329 -12.45 -19.19 3.86
C VAL A 329 -11.96 -17.84 3.36
N ASN A 330 -12.55 -16.76 3.88
CA ASN A 330 -12.15 -15.41 3.49
C ASN A 330 -10.68 -15.14 3.86
N GLY A 331 -10.02 -14.34 3.04
CA GLY A 331 -8.68 -13.84 3.28
C GLY A 331 -8.61 -13.11 4.62
N ALA A 332 -7.58 -13.43 5.39
CA ALA A 332 -7.31 -12.74 6.64
C ALA A 332 -6.88 -11.28 6.35
N GLU A 333 -7.55 -10.33 7.00
CA GLU A 333 -7.11 -8.93 7.01
C GLU A 333 -5.80 -8.82 7.80
N THR A 334 -4.82 -8.18 7.18
CA THR A 334 -3.56 -7.76 7.81
C THR A 334 -3.73 -6.32 8.28
N GLU A 335 -3.53 -6.07 9.58
CA GLU A 335 -3.53 -4.70 10.11
C GLU A 335 -2.33 -3.93 9.51
N PRO A 336 -2.57 -2.88 8.68
CA PRO A 336 -1.46 -2.12 8.13
C PRO A 336 -0.80 -1.27 9.22
N ASP A 337 0.50 -0.98 9.07
CA ASP A 337 1.15 0.04 9.89
C ASP A 337 0.65 1.42 9.47
N THR A 338 -0.23 2.00 10.29
CA THR A 338 -0.77 3.36 10.12
C THR A 338 -0.24 4.33 11.17
N SER A 339 0.88 4.01 11.84
CA SER A 339 1.42 4.82 12.94
C SER A 339 1.76 6.26 12.52
N ASN A 340 2.03 6.47 11.23
CA ASN A 340 2.36 7.76 10.64
C ASN A 340 1.26 8.30 9.70
N LEU A 341 0.03 7.78 9.78
CA LEU A 341 -1.10 8.33 9.03
C LEU A 341 -1.57 9.63 9.70
N THR A 342 -1.47 10.75 8.97
CA THR A 342 -1.75 12.11 9.45
C THR A 342 -3.18 12.52 9.13
N THR A 343 -3.44 13.16 7.99
CA THR A 343 -4.81 13.54 7.59
C THR A 343 -5.43 12.57 6.60
N GLY A 344 -4.68 11.51 6.24
CA GLY A 344 -5.13 10.46 5.35
C GLY A 344 -6.22 9.56 5.96
N LYS A 345 -6.78 8.69 5.11
CA LYS A 345 -7.81 7.72 5.49
C LYS A 345 -7.73 6.45 4.65
N ILE A 346 -8.24 5.36 5.20
CA ILE A 346 -8.40 4.08 4.50
C ILE A 346 -9.86 3.67 4.62
N GLU A 347 -10.57 3.61 3.50
CA GLU A 347 -11.96 3.16 3.41
C GLU A 347 -12.02 1.72 2.89
N TYR A 348 -12.53 0.81 3.72
CA TYR A 348 -12.76 -0.57 3.34
C TYR A 348 -14.16 -0.72 2.78
N TYR A 349 -14.30 -1.42 1.66
CA TYR A 349 -15.58 -1.75 1.05
C TYR A 349 -15.81 -3.26 1.06
N ALA A 350 -17.09 -3.65 1.07
CA ALA A 350 -17.44 -5.06 0.98
C ALA A 350 -16.96 -5.65 -0.35
N PRO A 351 -16.54 -6.93 -0.37
CA PRO A 351 -16.21 -7.60 -1.63
C PRO A 351 -17.37 -7.54 -2.63
N GLY A 352 -17.08 -7.05 -3.84
CA GLY A 352 -18.07 -6.84 -4.90
C GLY A 352 -18.88 -5.54 -4.82
N ALA A 353 -18.61 -4.65 -3.86
CA ALA A 353 -19.29 -3.36 -3.75
C ALA A 353 -19.06 -2.45 -4.96
N ASP A 354 -20.04 -1.60 -5.26
CA ASP A 354 -19.90 -0.47 -6.16
C ASP A 354 -19.47 0.75 -5.33
N MET A 355 -18.17 1.04 -5.29
CA MET A 355 -17.58 2.14 -4.50
C MET A 355 -18.02 3.56 -4.92
N THR A 356 -18.88 3.68 -5.94
CA THR A 356 -19.55 4.93 -6.32
C THR A 356 -20.93 5.10 -5.70
N LYS A 357 -21.54 4.01 -5.20
CA LYS A 357 -22.89 3.98 -4.65
C LYS A 357 -22.95 3.47 -3.21
N ASP A 358 -22.16 2.45 -2.93
CA ASP A 358 -22.16 1.76 -1.64
C ASP A 358 -21.29 2.51 -0.63
N GLU A 359 -21.67 2.44 0.64
CA GLU A 359 -20.90 3.03 1.75
C GLU A 359 -19.76 2.11 2.19
N PRO A 360 -18.65 2.65 2.72
CA PRO A 360 -17.58 1.84 3.26
C PRO A 360 -18.04 1.04 4.48
N THR A 361 -17.59 -0.22 4.59
CA THR A 361 -17.87 -1.10 5.73
C THR A 361 -17.10 -0.71 6.98
N SER A 362 -15.92 -0.10 6.81
CA SER A 362 -15.15 0.50 7.89
C SER A 362 -14.20 1.57 7.35
N THR A 363 -13.70 2.43 8.24
CA THR A 363 -12.76 3.48 7.88
C THR A 363 -11.71 3.65 8.97
N ILE A 364 -10.45 3.66 8.57
CA ILE A 364 -9.33 4.07 9.43
C ILE A 364 -9.02 5.54 9.10
N LEU A 365 -8.99 6.39 10.13
CA LEU A 365 -8.66 7.80 10.01
C LEU A 365 -7.26 8.06 10.58
N GLY A 366 -6.51 8.91 9.90
CA GLY A 366 -5.24 9.42 10.41
C GLY A 366 -5.43 10.28 11.66
N SER A 367 -4.35 10.38 12.43
CA SER A 367 -4.32 11.07 13.74
C SER A 367 -4.66 12.58 13.69
N GLY A 368 -4.61 13.19 12.51
CA GLY A 368 -4.92 14.60 12.25
C GLY A 368 -6.30 14.85 11.65
N GLN A 369 -7.07 13.82 11.25
CA GLN A 369 -8.39 14.00 10.67
C GLN A 369 -9.47 14.10 11.77
N PRO A 370 -10.32 15.14 11.79
CA PRO A 370 -11.41 15.22 12.76
C PRO A 370 -12.41 14.08 12.53
N ALA A 371 -12.89 13.48 13.62
CA ALA A 371 -13.89 12.41 13.58
C ALA A 371 -15.31 12.95 13.30
N SER A 372 -15.53 13.54 12.11
CA SER A 372 -16.82 13.72 11.38
C SER A 372 -16.80 15.00 10.51
N PRO A 373 -17.45 14.99 9.32
CA PRO A 373 -17.59 16.15 8.46
C PRO A 373 -18.71 17.07 8.98
N GLY A 374 -18.34 18.19 9.59
CA GLY A 374 -19.32 19.19 9.99
C GLY A 374 -18.79 20.30 10.90
N GLU A 375 -17.60 20.85 10.67
CA GLU A 375 -17.23 22.16 11.21
C GLU A 375 -15.95 22.68 10.51
N THR A 376 -16.11 23.59 9.54
CA THR A 376 -14.99 24.33 8.96
C THR A 376 -14.91 25.72 9.57
N ALA A 377 -13.77 26.00 10.20
CA ALA A 377 -13.07 27.27 10.39
C ALA A 377 -13.86 28.54 10.82
N ALA A 378 -13.71 28.93 12.09
CA ALA A 378 -13.22 30.25 12.51
C ALA A 378 -13.04 30.29 14.05
N PRO A 379 -12.05 31.05 14.58
CA PRO A 379 -11.68 31.01 15.98
C PRO A 379 -12.72 31.75 16.82
N VAL A 380 -13.45 31.04 17.66
CA VAL A 380 -14.31 31.67 18.65
C VAL A 380 -13.75 31.38 20.03
N GLU A 381 -13.11 32.41 20.59
CA GLU A 381 -12.84 32.58 22.01
C GLU A 381 -14.08 32.17 22.81
N TYR A 382 -14.03 31.05 23.51
CA TYR A 382 -14.97 30.79 24.59
C TYR A 382 -14.38 31.30 25.90
N ARG A 383 -14.85 32.49 26.27
CA ARG A 383 -14.83 33.02 27.64
C ARG A 383 -15.26 31.92 28.60
N MET A 384 -14.34 31.49 29.45
CA MET A 384 -14.71 30.99 30.77
C MET A 384 -15.23 32.19 31.56
N GLN A 385 -16.52 32.17 31.91
CA GLN A 385 -17.02 32.92 33.05
C GLN A 385 -17.55 31.95 34.08
N THR A 386 -16.99 32.12 35.27
CA THR A 386 -16.87 31.22 36.41
C THR A 386 -17.98 31.41 37.42
N SER A 387 -18.19 30.39 38.25
CA SER A 387 -18.39 30.44 39.72
C SER A 387 -18.48 28.98 40.19
N ALA A 388 -17.75 28.46 41.17
CA ALA A 388 -16.79 28.97 42.15
C ALA A 388 -16.08 27.71 42.75
N SER A 389 -14.90 27.66 43.34
CA SER A 389 -13.90 28.62 43.82
C SER A 389 -12.57 27.86 43.96
N GLU A 390 -11.44 28.48 43.58
CA GLU A 390 -10.14 28.14 44.19
C GLU A 390 -9.95 28.91 45.51
N PRO A 391 -8.96 28.53 46.32
CA PRO A 391 -7.94 29.54 46.62
C PRO A 391 -6.51 29.08 46.27
N VAL A 392 -5.94 29.78 45.29
CA VAL A 392 -4.62 30.45 45.25
C VAL A 392 -3.33 29.64 45.52
N GLN A 393 -2.51 29.66 44.45
CA GLN A 393 -1.04 29.63 44.31
C GLN A 393 -0.29 28.30 44.26
N GLY A 394 0.29 28.01 43.09
CA GLY A 394 1.56 27.29 42.97
C GLY A 394 1.75 26.45 41.71
N ASN A 395 2.18 27.09 40.61
CA ASN A 395 3.00 26.56 39.51
C ASN A 395 2.80 25.12 38.97
N GLY A 396 2.30 25.04 37.73
CA GLY A 396 2.90 24.26 36.63
C GLY A 396 2.76 22.73 36.62
N LYS A 397 1.92 22.20 35.70
CA LYS A 397 2.22 21.15 34.68
C LYS A 397 0.93 20.49 34.16
N SER A 398 0.79 20.48 32.84
CA SER A 398 -0.20 19.69 32.08
C SER A 398 0.03 18.19 32.27
N THR A 399 -1.04 17.40 32.48
CA THR A 399 -1.05 15.93 32.36
C THR A 399 -2.34 15.56 31.62
N GLY A 400 -2.35 14.84 30.49
CA GLY A 400 -1.59 13.64 30.15
C GLY A 400 -2.56 12.44 30.19
N TYR A 401 -3.31 12.23 29.11
CA TYR A 401 -4.05 10.99 28.82
C TYR A 401 -3.39 10.35 27.60
N LYS A 402 -3.04 9.07 27.70
CA LYS A 402 -2.37 8.27 26.65
C LYS A 402 -3.36 7.19 26.21
N ALA A 403 -3.36 6.82 24.93
CA ALA A 403 -4.14 5.69 24.43
C ALA A 403 -3.79 4.39 25.20
N PRO A 404 -4.77 3.49 25.44
CA PRO A 404 -4.56 2.25 26.20
C PRO A 404 -3.64 1.28 25.48
N VAL A 405 -2.95 0.43 26.23
CA VAL A 405 -2.02 -0.55 25.66
C VAL A 405 -2.76 -1.64 24.88
N GLN A 406 -2.57 -1.66 23.55
CA GLN A 406 -3.08 -2.67 22.64
C GLN A 406 -2.33 -4.01 22.83
N GLY A 407 -3.07 -5.02 23.28
CA GLY A 407 -2.68 -6.44 23.35
C GLY A 407 -3.82 -7.27 23.97
N ARG A 408 -3.94 -8.55 23.64
CA ARG A 408 -5.02 -9.47 24.09
C ARG A 408 -4.88 -9.87 25.58
N PHE A 409 -4.70 -8.90 26.48
CA PHE A 409 -4.37 -9.17 27.89
C PHE A 409 -5.56 -9.65 28.73
N TYR A 410 -6.79 -9.40 28.26
CA TYR A 410 -8.03 -9.78 28.93
C TYR A 410 -9.14 -9.89 27.89
N GLN A 411 -10.21 -10.58 28.25
CA GLN A 411 -11.41 -10.77 27.45
C GLN A 411 -12.62 -10.31 28.26
N VAL A 412 -13.59 -9.71 27.59
CA VAL A 412 -14.93 -9.51 28.14
C VAL A 412 -15.87 -10.43 27.39
N VAL A 413 -16.55 -11.30 28.12
CA VAL A 413 -17.49 -12.27 27.55
C VAL A 413 -18.88 -12.14 28.17
N GLY A 414 -19.88 -12.52 27.39
CA GLY A 414 -21.28 -12.51 27.78
C GLY A 414 -21.72 -13.75 28.54
N GLN A 415 -22.98 -13.77 28.94
CA GLN A 415 -23.59 -14.89 29.67
C GLN A 415 -23.58 -16.19 28.84
N ASP A 416 -23.56 -16.08 27.52
CA ASP A 416 -23.44 -17.18 26.57
C ASP A 416 -21.99 -17.66 26.35
N GLY A 417 -21.01 -17.07 27.06
CA GLY A 417 -19.59 -17.38 26.96
C GLY A 417 -18.91 -16.84 25.70
N LYS A 418 -19.60 -16.06 24.86
CA LYS A 418 -19.03 -15.45 23.65
C LYS A 418 -18.39 -14.10 23.95
N ASN A 419 -17.43 -13.71 23.12
CA ASN A 419 -16.79 -12.40 23.20
C ASN A 419 -17.82 -11.28 23.03
N MET A 420 -17.77 -10.31 23.93
CA MET A 420 -18.60 -9.12 23.92
C MET A 420 -17.84 -7.90 23.43
N ILE A 421 -18.57 -6.94 22.86
CA ILE A 421 -18.06 -5.62 22.56
C ILE A 421 -17.94 -4.82 23.89
N PHE A 422 -16.80 -4.18 24.10
CA PHE A 422 -16.54 -3.34 25.27
C PHE A 422 -15.65 -2.16 24.88
N ALA A 423 -15.74 -1.06 25.62
CA ALA A 423 -14.86 0.09 25.51
C ALA A 423 -13.70 -0.03 26.51
N THR A 424 -12.53 0.50 26.16
CA THR A 424 -11.38 0.58 27.06
C THR A 424 -10.72 1.95 26.98
N ALA A 425 -10.25 2.46 28.11
CA ALA A 425 -9.58 3.73 28.23
C ALA A 425 -8.46 3.64 29.27
N GLN A 426 -7.31 4.27 29.03
CA GLN A 426 -6.21 4.30 29.99
C GLN A 426 -5.82 5.73 30.31
N LYS A 427 -5.66 6.01 31.60
CA LYS A 427 -5.06 7.26 32.07
C LYS A 427 -3.98 6.93 33.08
N LYS A 428 -2.74 7.32 32.79
CA LYS A 428 -1.58 7.04 33.65
C LYS A 428 -1.51 5.53 33.96
N ASP A 429 -1.63 5.17 35.22
CA ASP A 429 -1.55 3.80 35.74
C ASP A 429 -2.92 3.12 35.89
N VAL A 430 -3.99 3.72 35.36
CA VAL A 430 -5.37 3.22 35.48
C VAL A 430 -5.90 2.81 34.12
N LEU A 431 -6.33 1.56 34.01
CA LEU A 431 -7.03 0.99 32.87
C LEU A 431 -8.52 0.84 33.22
N ALA A 432 -9.39 1.45 32.43
CA ALA A 432 -10.84 1.37 32.57
C ALA A 432 -11.44 0.58 31.42
N ILE A 433 -12.27 -0.40 31.73
CA ILE A 433 -12.93 -1.32 30.80
C ILE A 433 -14.42 -1.22 31.07
N ALA A 434 -15.23 -0.96 30.05
CA ALA A 434 -16.66 -0.76 30.20
C ALA A 434 -17.44 -1.58 29.15
N ALA A 435 -18.40 -2.38 29.60
CA ALA A 435 -19.29 -3.13 28.72
C ALA A 435 -20.74 -2.61 28.85
N ASP A 436 -21.40 -2.37 27.73
CA ASP A 436 -22.79 -1.85 27.71
C ASP A 436 -23.83 -2.97 27.93
N SER A 437 -23.70 -3.71 29.02
CA SER A 437 -24.56 -4.84 29.39
C SER A 437 -24.84 -4.84 30.89
N ASP A 438 -25.93 -5.51 31.31
CA ASP A 438 -26.20 -5.78 32.72
C ASP A 438 -25.32 -6.94 33.24
N PHE A 439 -25.09 -7.96 32.40
CA PHE A 439 -24.16 -9.07 32.64
C PHE A 439 -22.88 -8.91 31.81
N ALA A 440 -21.71 -9.03 32.43
CA ALA A 440 -20.45 -9.21 31.72
C ALA A 440 -19.40 -9.87 32.61
N MET A 441 -18.55 -10.72 32.01
CA MET A 441 -17.42 -11.35 32.67
C MET A 441 -16.12 -10.84 32.07
N LEU A 442 -15.31 -10.15 32.88
CA LEU A 442 -13.93 -9.81 32.55
C LEU A 442 -13.01 -10.94 33.03
N THR A 443 -12.25 -11.55 32.11
CA THR A 443 -11.41 -12.72 32.39
C THR A 443 -10.06 -12.62 31.68
N GLY A 444 -9.03 -13.28 32.21
CA GLY A 444 -7.70 -13.28 31.60
C GLY A 444 -6.71 -14.19 32.32
N LYS A 445 -5.46 -14.24 31.83
CA LYS A 445 -4.36 -14.97 32.49
C LYS A 445 -3.58 -14.06 33.43
N MET A 446 -2.95 -14.63 34.46
CA MET A 446 -2.07 -13.88 35.37
C MET A 446 -0.81 -13.35 34.66
N GLU A 447 -0.28 -14.09 33.68
CA GLU A 447 0.85 -13.66 32.84
C GLU A 447 0.54 -12.36 32.07
N ASP A 448 -0.68 -12.22 31.57
CA ASP A 448 -1.13 -11.03 30.87
C ASP A 448 -1.31 -9.83 31.82
N ILE A 449 -1.72 -10.08 33.07
CA ILE A 449 -1.76 -9.06 34.12
C ILE A 449 -0.34 -8.60 34.51
N GLU A 450 0.65 -9.50 34.51
CA GLU A 450 2.06 -9.11 34.68
C GLU A 450 2.57 -8.25 33.52
N ALA A 451 2.16 -8.54 32.30
CA ALA A 451 2.46 -7.73 31.13
C ALA A 451 1.84 -6.32 31.24
N LEU A 452 0.57 -6.21 31.64
CA LEU A 452 -0.08 -4.93 31.93
C LEU A 452 0.64 -4.13 33.03
N ARG A 453 1.11 -4.81 34.09
CA ARG A 453 1.92 -4.19 35.14
C ARG A 453 3.22 -3.61 34.60
N LYS A 454 3.92 -4.35 33.73
CA LYS A 454 5.18 -3.90 33.09
C LYS A 454 4.95 -2.71 32.18
N GLN A 455 3.75 -2.59 31.59
CA GLN A 455 3.33 -1.44 30.79
C GLN A 455 2.82 -0.25 31.63
N GLY A 456 2.91 -0.35 32.96
CA GLY A 456 2.61 0.74 33.88
C GLY A 456 1.19 0.77 34.42
N VAL A 457 0.33 -0.21 34.11
CA VAL A 457 -1.00 -0.33 34.69
C VAL A 457 -0.89 -0.85 36.12
N ARG A 458 -1.38 -0.09 37.09
CA ARG A 458 -1.41 -0.46 38.51
C ARG A 458 -2.82 -0.75 39.01
N ARG A 459 -3.84 -0.20 38.35
CA ARG A 459 -5.24 -0.29 38.77
C ARG A 459 -6.14 -0.55 37.57
N ILE A 460 -7.09 -1.47 37.73
CA ILE A 460 -8.10 -1.77 36.72
C ILE A 460 -9.47 -1.39 37.27
N ILE A 461 -10.27 -0.74 36.43
CA ILE A 461 -11.68 -0.43 36.67
C ILE A 461 -12.48 -1.19 35.64
N PHE A 462 -13.43 -2.01 36.08
CA PHE A 462 -14.38 -2.69 35.22
C PHE A 462 -15.79 -2.19 35.51
N ALA A 463 -16.51 -1.74 34.48
CA ALA A 463 -17.84 -1.18 34.58
C ALA A 463 -18.82 -1.88 33.65
N THR A 464 -20.03 -2.11 34.16
CA THR A 464 -21.21 -2.52 33.41
C THR A 464 -22.33 -1.51 33.68
N LYS A 465 -23.52 -1.69 33.07
CA LYS A 465 -24.67 -0.79 33.28
C LYS A 465 -25.03 -0.60 34.76
N ARG A 466 -24.79 -1.61 35.60
CA ARG A 466 -25.24 -1.67 36.99
C ARG A 466 -24.16 -1.82 38.05
N ALA A 467 -22.93 -2.14 37.66
CA ALA A 467 -21.85 -2.38 38.61
C ALA A 467 -20.54 -1.78 38.14
N THR A 468 -19.76 -1.26 39.09
CA THR A 468 -18.40 -0.79 38.85
C THR A 468 -17.48 -1.37 39.93
N SER A 469 -16.44 -2.07 39.48
CA SER A 469 -15.48 -2.77 40.32
C SER A 469 -14.09 -2.25 40.03
N THR A 470 -13.32 -2.01 41.09
CA THR A 470 -11.93 -1.55 40.97
C THR A 470 -11.02 -2.46 41.78
N PHE A 471 -9.86 -2.82 41.23
CA PHE A 471 -8.85 -3.59 41.95
C PHE A 471 -7.43 -3.19 41.55
N LEU A 472 -6.47 -3.47 42.42
CA LEU A 472 -5.05 -3.27 42.14
C LEU A 472 -4.45 -4.50 41.44
N VAL A 473 -3.62 -4.24 40.44
CA VAL A 473 -2.91 -5.28 39.67
C VAL A 473 -1.97 -6.09 40.57
N SER A 474 -1.31 -5.45 41.55
CA SER A 474 -0.43 -6.14 42.50
C SER A 474 -1.19 -7.12 43.41
N GLU A 475 -2.37 -6.72 43.90
CA GLU A 475 -3.17 -7.55 44.80
C GLU A 475 -3.75 -8.77 44.07
N LEU A 476 -4.10 -8.63 42.79
CA LEU A 476 -4.51 -9.75 41.95
C LEU A 476 -3.35 -10.74 41.73
N LEU A 477 -2.15 -10.24 41.43
CA LEU A 477 -0.97 -11.08 41.21
C LEU A 477 -0.53 -11.83 42.47
N GLU A 478 -0.76 -11.28 43.67
CA GLU A 478 -0.56 -12.01 44.93
C GLU A 478 -1.49 -13.23 45.08
N LYS A 479 -2.60 -13.27 44.32
CA LYS A 479 -3.53 -14.43 44.29
C LYS A 479 -3.14 -15.48 43.26
N ARG A 480 -2.04 -15.33 42.53
CA ARG A 480 -1.55 -16.32 41.54
C ARG A 480 -1.37 -17.72 42.12
N ALA A 481 -1.07 -17.84 43.41
CA ALA A 481 -1.02 -19.13 44.12
C ALA A 481 -2.36 -19.92 44.12
N TYR A 482 -3.48 -19.25 43.81
CA TYR A 482 -4.82 -19.83 43.74
C TYR A 482 -5.30 -20.13 42.30
N GLY A 483 -4.56 -19.72 41.27
CA GLY A 483 -4.81 -20.10 39.89
C GLY A 483 -4.22 -19.14 38.85
N GLU A 484 -3.93 -19.65 37.64
CA GLU A 484 -3.37 -18.85 36.53
C GLU A 484 -4.43 -18.11 35.70
N ILE A 485 -5.71 -18.46 35.84
CA ILE A 485 -6.85 -17.77 35.21
C ILE A 485 -7.69 -17.09 36.29
N TRP A 486 -8.09 -15.86 36.03
CA TRP A 486 -8.96 -15.08 36.92
C TRP A 486 -10.20 -14.60 36.18
N SER A 487 -11.30 -14.42 36.91
CA SER A 487 -12.57 -13.93 36.36
C SER A 487 -13.29 -13.01 37.33
N LEU A 488 -13.73 -11.86 36.84
CA LEU A 488 -14.59 -10.89 37.51
C LEU A 488 -15.93 -10.81 36.79
N ILE A 489 -16.99 -11.25 37.45
CA ILE A 489 -18.35 -11.30 36.90
C ILE A 489 -19.19 -10.19 37.53
N HIS A 490 -19.84 -9.41 36.68
CA HIS A 490 -21.00 -8.59 37.03
C HIS A 490 -22.23 -9.29 36.47
N ASP A 491 -23.20 -9.68 37.30
CA ASP A 491 -24.42 -10.40 36.85
C ASP A 491 -25.69 -9.55 36.85
N GLY A 492 -25.55 -8.24 37.10
CA GLY A 492 -26.63 -7.26 37.15
C GLY A 492 -27.03 -6.84 38.57
N GLU A 493 -26.79 -7.69 39.58
CA GLU A 493 -27.06 -7.36 41.00
C GLU A 493 -25.89 -7.67 41.92
N ASN A 494 -25.09 -8.68 41.59
CA ASN A 494 -23.95 -9.16 42.34
C ASN A 494 -22.65 -9.02 41.56
N VAL A 495 -21.56 -9.03 42.31
CA VAL A 495 -20.20 -9.02 41.80
C VAL A 495 -19.43 -10.15 42.46
N ALA A 496 -18.83 -11.02 41.66
CA ALA A 496 -17.98 -12.11 42.09
C ALA A 496 -16.62 -12.03 41.41
N PHE A 497 -15.54 -12.15 42.18
CA PHE A 497 -14.18 -12.23 41.68
C PHE A 497 -13.54 -13.55 42.11
N THR A 498 -13.11 -14.37 41.16
CA THR A 498 -12.64 -15.73 41.43
C THR A 498 -11.29 -16.00 40.74
N ALA A 499 -10.39 -16.68 41.45
CA ALA A 499 -9.28 -17.40 40.83
C ALA A 499 -9.78 -18.79 40.39
N VAL A 500 -9.87 -18.98 39.07
CA VAL A 500 -10.78 -19.98 38.45
C VAL A 500 -10.37 -21.42 38.78
N GLU A 501 -9.08 -21.73 38.81
CA GLU A 501 -8.58 -23.11 38.97
C GLU A 501 -8.88 -23.72 40.34
N LYS A 502 -8.73 -22.95 41.43
CA LYS A 502 -9.08 -23.41 42.79
C LYS A 502 -10.44 -22.92 43.25
N MET A 503 -11.22 -22.28 42.38
CA MET A 503 -12.53 -21.66 42.70
C MET A 503 -12.48 -20.78 43.96
N MET A 504 -11.36 -20.11 44.19
CA MET A 504 -11.16 -19.27 45.37
C MET A 504 -11.81 -17.92 45.15
N ASP A 505 -12.73 -17.54 46.05
CA ASP A 505 -13.28 -16.18 46.08
C ASP A 505 -12.21 -15.19 46.55
N ILE A 506 -11.89 -14.25 45.66
CA ILE A 506 -10.91 -13.19 45.89
C ILE A 506 -11.56 -11.81 45.88
N SER A 507 -12.88 -11.73 46.01
CA SER A 507 -13.65 -10.48 46.00
C SER A 507 -13.24 -9.48 47.07
N SER A 508 -12.49 -9.91 48.09
CA SER A 508 -11.91 -9.05 49.13
C SER A 508 -10.91 -8.01 48.60
N ILE A 509 -10.37 -8.18 47.39
CA ILE A 509 -9.48 -7.19 46.73
C ILE A 509 -10.25 -6.12 45.95
N LEU A 510 -11.59 -6.23 45.86
CA LEU A 510 -12.42 -5.24 45.18
C LEU A 510 -12.68 -4.04 46.08
N THR A 511 -12.47 -2.84 45.53
CA THR A 511 -13.02 -1.60 46.09
C THR A 511 -14.35 -1.29 45.39
N ARG A 512 -15.47 -1.37 46.10
CA ARG A 512 -16.82 -1.14 45.53
C ARG A 512 -17.24 0.34 45.64
N LEU A 513 -17.67 0.94 44.53
CA LEU A 513 -18.39 2.22 44.52
C LEU A 513 -19.89 1.91 44.32
N GLN A 514 -20.73 2.15 45.34
CA GLN A 514 -22.18 1.98 45.22
C GLN A 514 -22.81 3.23 44.59
N THR A 515 -23.37 3.11 43.38
CA THR A 515 -24.20 4.16 42.79
C THR A 515 -25.66 3.72 42.81
N LYS A 516 -26.43 4.20 43.81
CA LYS A 516 -27.89 4.05 43.86
C LYS A 516 -28.52 5.05 42.89
N PHE A 517 -29.10 4.59 41.78
CA PHE A 517 -30.06 5.37 41.02
C PHE A 517 -31.49 4.91 41.38
N LYS A 518 -32.24 5.79 42.05
CA LYS A 518 -33.68 5.64 42.24
C LYS A 518 -34.37 5.92 40.91
N ILE A 519 -35.10 4.95 40.40
CA ILE A 519 -36.06 5.13 39.30
C ILE A 519 -37.29 5.83 39.88
N ASN A 520 -37.59 7.05 39.45
CA ASN A 520 -38.93 7.61 39.62
C ASN A 520 -39.74 7.22 38.38
N ALA A 521 -40.60 6.22 38.55
CA ALA A 521 -41.63 5.86 37.59
C ALA A 521 -42.85 6.77 37.79
N THR A 522 -43.38 7.28 36.68
CA THR A 522 -44.78 7.70 36.41
C THR A 522 -45.47 8.68 37.37
N GLU A 523 -46.04 9.75 36.80
CA GLU A 523 -47.51 9.89 36.72
C GLU A 523 -47.93 10.96 35.68
N GLN A 524 -48.82 10.52 34.78
CA GLN A 524 -49.78 11.18 33.87
C GLN A 524 -49.36 12.33 32.94
#